data_AF-A0A1G3R141-F1
#
_entry.id   AF-A0A1G3R141-F1
#
_cell.length_a   1.000
_cell.length_b   1.000
_cell.length_c   1.000
_cell.angle_alpha   90.00
_cell.angle_beta   90.00
_cell.angle_gamma   90.00
#
_symmetry.space_group_name_H-M   'P 1'
#
loop_
_entity.id
_entity.type
_entity.pdbx_description
1 polymer ?
#
loop_
_entity_poly.entity_id
_entity_poly.type
_entity_poly.pdbx_seq_one_letter_code
_entity_poly.pdbx_strand_id
1 'polypeptide(L)'
;MLVVEDGPTLTHGGMTFGAGTVLARSHGASQIVDPRPWATGRILETFERYPGIGALLPAVGYGDAQVRDLEETIRRVPCDLVIVATPVDLTRIVRIDKPMLRARYALAETTHPDLLELLRERMKRWPST
;
A
#
# COMPACT_ATOMS: atom_id res chain seq x y z
N MET A 1 6.89 -5.22 12.39
CA MET A 1 5.82 -4.31 11.91
C MET A 1 4.92 -5.02 10.91
N LEU A 2 3.69 -4.57 10.74
CA LEU A 2 2.78 -4.99 9.68
C LEU A 2 2.78 -3.94 8.57
N VAL A 3 2.75 -4.35 7.30
CA VAL A 3 2.61 -3.44 6.15
C VAL A 3 1.30 -3.73 5.44
N VAL A 4 0.46 -2.70 5.32
CA VAL A 4 -0.78 -2.70 4.55
C VAL A 4 -0.54 -1.95 3.26
N GLU A 5 -0.72 -2.63 2.13
CA GLU A 5 -0.35 -2.14 0.79
C GLU A 5 -1.55 -2.09 -0.15
N ASP A 6 -1.38 -1.36 -1.24
CA ASP A 6 -2.36 -1.29 -2.31
C ASP A 6 -2.61 -2.67 -2.97
N GLY A 7 -3.85 -3.13 -2.89
CA GLY A 7 -4.29 -4.42 -3.41
C GLY A 7 -3.94 -4.65 -4.88
N PRO A 8 -4.32 -3.78 -5.83
CA PRO A 8 -4.01 -3.92 -7.25
C PRO A 8 -2.52 -4.05 -7.57
N THR A 9 -1.66 -3.30 -6.87
CA THR A 9 -0.19 -3.36 -7.05
C THR A 9 0.35 -4.76 -6.79
N LEU A 10 -0.17 -5.44 -5.76
CA LEU A 10 0.27 -6.78 -5.37
C LEU A 10 -0.44 -7.91 -6.12
N THR A 11 -1.74 -7.74 -6.40
CA THR A 11 -2.59 -8.80 -6.95
C THR A 11 -2.58 -8.86 -8.48
N HIS A 12 -2.40 -7.71 -9.15
CA HIS A 12 -2.43 -7.62 -10.61
C HIS A 12 -1.14 -7.02 -11.20
N GLY A 13 -0.40 -6.21 -10.42
CA GLY A 13 0.85 -5.58 -10.84
C GLY A 13 2.09 -6.48 -10.77
N GLY A 14 2.00 -7.66 -10.15
CA GLY A 14 3.09 -8.63 -10.05
C GLY A 14 4.26 -8.21 -9.15
N MET A 15 4.14 -7.09 -8.43
CA MET A 15 5.17 -6.62 -7.51
C MET A 15 5.11 -7.38 -6.18
N THR A 16 6.26 -7.86 -5.71
CA THR A 16 6.40 -8.55 -4.41
C THR A 16 6.75 -7.60 -3.26
N PHE A 17 6.87 -6.31 -3.55
CA PHE A 17 7.13 -5.24 -2.59
C PHE A 17 6.45 -3.95 -3.03
N GLY A 18 5.96 -3.15 -2.08
CA GLY A 18 5.33 -1.86 -2.32
C GLY A 18 6.04 -0.72 -1.59
N ALA A 19 5.38 0.44 -1.54
CA ALA A 19 5.94 1.66 -0.94
C ALA A 19 6.22 1.50 0.55
N GLY A 20 5.35 0.79 1.28
CA GLY A 20 5.51 0.47 2.68
C GLY A 20 6.69 -0.48 2.93
N THR A 21 6.93 -1.46 2.05
CA THR A 21 8.12 -2.32 2.13
C THR A 21 9.41 -1.52 1.92
N VAL A 22 9.43 -0.60 0.96
CA VAL A 22 10.58 0.30 0.72
C VAL A 22 10.82 1.21 1.92
N LEU A 23 9.75 1.78 2.48
CA LEU A 23 9.85 2.63 3.68
C LEU A 23 10.38 1.85 4.88
N ALA A 24 9.84 0.66 5.13
CA ALA A 24 10.29 -0.22 6.21
C ALA A 24 11.78 -0.54 6.10
N ARG A 25 12.24 -0.95 4.91
CA ARG A 25 13.65 -1.29 4.67
C ARG A 25 14.58 -0.09 4.80
N SER A 26 14.21 1.06 4.22
CA SER A 26 15.04 2.28 4.28
C SER A 26 15.22 2.82 5.71
N HIS A 27 14.30 2.52 6.62
CA HIS A 27 14.36 2.91 8.02
C HIS A 27 14.81 1.79 8.95
N GLY A 28 15.41 0.72 8.41
CA GLY A 28 16.04 -0.34 9.21
C GLY A 28 15.06 -1.22 9.98
N ALA A 29 13.85 -1.43 9.47
CA ALA A 29 12.90 -2.36 10.06
C ALA A 29 13.53 -3.75 10.24
N SER A 30 13.53 -4.25 11.47
CA SER A 30 14.08 -5.58 11.79
C SER A 30 13.26 -6.71 11.18
N GLN A 31 11.93 -6.56 11.13
CA GLN A 31 11.02 -7.60 10.63
C GLN A 31 9.70 -7.01 10.10
N ILE A 32 9.28 -7.53 8.94
CA ILE A 32 7.90 -7.42 8.44
C ILE A 32 7.19 -8.74 8.78
N VAL A 33 6.09 -8.65 9.52
CA VAL A 33 5.32 -9.81 9.97
C VAL A 33 4.40 -10.27 8.85
N ASP A 34 4.46 -11.55 8.48
CA ASP A 34 3.56 -12.15 7.50
C ASP A 34 2.15 -12.26 8.09
N PRO A 35 1.13 -11.55 7.58
CA PRO A 35 -0.20 -11.54 8.17
C PRO A 35 -1.01 -12.83 7.96
N ARG A 36 -0.58 -13.74 7.06
CA ARG A 36 -1.36 -14.93 6.67
C ARG A 36 -1.87 -15.79 7.82
N PRO A 37 -1.08 -16.09 8.89
CA PRO A 37 -1.57 -16.89 10.02
C PRO A 37 -2.74 -16.25 10.78
N TRP A 38 -2.95 -14.94 10.59
CA TRP A 38 -3.98 -14.15 11.27
C TRP A 38 -5.09 -13.66 10.32
N ALA A 39 -4.98 -13.96 9.02
CA ALA A 39 -5.96 -13.58 8.03
C ALA A 39 -7.29 -14.30 8.24
N THR A 40 -8.40 -13.58 8.08
CA THR A 40 -9.75 -14.13 8.23
C THR A 40 -10.65 -13.73 7.06
N GLY A 41 -11.71 -14.51 6.82
CA GLY A 41 -12.74 -14.19 5.84
C GLY A 41 -12.17 -13.94 4.44
N ARG A 42 -12.59 -12.84 3.81
CA ARG A 42 -12.17 -12.52 2.43
C ARG A 42 -10.70 -12.19 2.29
N ILE A 43 -10.03 -11.80 3.37
CA ILE A 43 -8.58 -11.57 3.35
C ILE A 43 -7.84 -12.90 3.20
N LEU A 44 -8.28 -13.95 3.89
CA LEU A 44 -7.73 -15.30 3.73
C LEU A 44 -7.92 -15.81 2.30
N GLU A 45 -9.14 -15.67 1.75
CA GLU A 45 -9.45 -16.01 0.36
C GLU A 45 -8.56 -15.25 -0.64
N THR A 46 -8.21 -14.00 -0.32
CA THR A 46 -7.30 -13.20 -1.15
C THR A 46 -5.89 -13.78 -1.15
N PHE A 47 -5.37 -14.20 0.00
CA PHE A 47 -4.05 -14.87 0.07
C PHE A 47 -4.03 -16.20 -0.68
N GLU A 48 -5.12 -16.97 -0.63
CA GLU A 48 -5.26 -18.22 -1.37
C GLU A 48 -5.30 -17.97 -2.89
N ARG A 49 -6.02 -16.93 -3.32
CA ARG A 49 -6.12 -16.56 -4.74
C ARG A 49 -4.81 -15.97 -5.29
N TYR A 50 -4.05 -15.27 -4.44
CA TYR A 50 -2.82 -14.57 -4.81
C TYR A 50 -1.65 -14.97 -3.90
N PRO A 51 -1.13 -16.21 -4.00
CA PRO A 51 -0.10 -16.72 -3.08
C PRO A 51 1.25 -15.99 -3.19
N GLY A 52 1.48 -15.28 -4.30
CA GLY A 52 2.73 -14.56 -4.60
C GLY A 52 2.90 -13.21 -3.90
N ILE A 53 1.90 -12.70 -3.19
CA ILE A 53 1.92 -11.34 -2.61
C ILE A 53 2.87 -11.17 -1.40
N GLY A 54 3.54 -12.23 -0.98
CA GLY A 54 4.52 -12.18 0.11
C GLY A 54 3.87 -11.89 1.47
N ALA A 55 4.62 -11.21 2.34
CA ALA A 55 4.22 -10.88 3.72
C ALA A 55 3.40 -9.57 3.82
N LEU A 56 2.75 -9.15 2.74
CA LEU A 56 2.04 -7.87 2.65
C LEU A 56 0.55 -8.09 2.83
N LEU A 57 -0.10 -7.25 3.63
CA LEU A 57 -1.55 -7.28 3.79
C LEU A 57 -2.21 -6.45 2.69
N PRO A 58 -2.90 -7.08 1.71
CA PRO A 58 -3.54 -6.35 0.64
C PRO A 58 -4.78 -5.60 1.16
N ALA A 59 -4.85 -4.29 0.94
CA ALA A 59 -6.08 -3.53 1.08
C ALA A 59 -6.96 -3.76 -0.17
N VAL A 60 -7.82 -4.77 -0.12
CA VAL A 60 -8.70 -5.17 -1.23
C VAL A 60 -10.16 -5.18 -0.85
N GLY A 61 -10.97 -4.44 -1.62
CA GLY A 61 -12.41 -4.34 -1.43
C GLY A 61 -12.78 -3.61 -0.15
N TYR A 62 -13.91 -2.89 -0.20
CA TYR A 62 -14.34 -2.01 0.89
C TYR A 62 -15.84 -2.19 1.22
N GLY A 63 -16.39 -3.36 0.91
CA GLY A 63 -17.70 -3.73 1.46
C GLY A 63 -17.60 -4.03 2.95
N ASP A 64 -18.68 -3.83 3.70
CA ASP A 64 -18.69 -3.92 5.17
C ASP A 64 -18.04 -5.19 5.74
N ALA A 65 -18.24 -6.34 5.09
CA ALA A 65 -17.62 -7.60 5.50
C ALA A 65 -16.09 -7.58 5.31
N GLN A 66 -15.60 -7.05 4.19
CA GLN A 66 -14.17 -6.96 3.91
C GLN A 66 -13.48 -5.96 4.83
N VAL A 67 -14.14 -4.85 5.15
CA VAL A 67 -13.65 -3.88 6.13
C VAL A 67 -13.47 -4.56 7.49
N ARG A 68 -14.48 -5.28 7.98
CA ARG A 68 -14.39 -6.04 9.24
C ARG A 68 -13.28 -7.09 9.23
N ASP A 69 -13.16 -7.84 8.14
CA ASP A 69 -12.11 -8.86 7.99
C ASP A 69 -10.71 -8.23 8.01
N LEU A 70 -10.54 -7.06 7.38
CA LEU A 70 -9.29 -6.31 7.38
C LEU A 70 -8.95 -5.76 8.77
N GLU A 71 -9.92 -5.17 9.47
CA GLU A 71 -9.76 -4.72 10.86
C GLU A 71 -9.37 -5.86 11.80
N GLU A 72 -10.06 -7.00 11.69
CA GLU A 72 -9.79 -8.19 12.49
C GLU A 72 -8.39 -8.74 12.24
N THR A 73 -8.01 -8.84 10.96
CA THR A 73 -6.67 -9.30 10.57
C THR A 73 -5.61 -8.37 11.16
N ILE A 74 -5.73 -7.04 10.96
CA ILE A 74 -4.78 -6.05 11.52
C ILE A 74 -4.69 -6.18 13.04
N ARG A 75 -5.81 -6.38 13.73
CA ARG A 75 -5.84 -6.49 15.20
C ARG A 75 -5.13 -7.76 15.70
N ARG A 76 -5.28 -8.88 15.01
CA ARG A 76 -4.68 -10.17 15.40
C ARG A 76 -3.18 -10.28 15.14
N VAL A 77 -2.66 -9.60 14.11
CA VAL A 77 -1.24 -9.68 13.76
C VAL A 77 -0.36 -9.12 14.88
N PRO A 78 0.54 -9.90 15.51
CA PRO A 78 1.41 -9.43 16.59
C PRO A 78 2.48 -8.50 16.02
N CYS A 79 2.23 -7.21 16.09
CA CYS A 79 3.13 -6.18 15.59
C CYS A 79 2.98 -4.89 16.42
N ASP A 80 4.09 -4.15 16.51
CA ASP A 80 4.19 -2.95 17.34
C ASP A 80 3.86 -1.66 16.57
N LEU A 81 3.82 -1.76 15.22
CA LEU A 81 3.55 -0.67 14.30
C LEU A 81 2.89 -1.21 13.01
N VAL A 82 1.90 -0.47 12.51
CA VAL A 82 1.26 -0.69 11.21
C VAL A 82 1.69 0.40 10.22
N ILE A 83 2.31 0.01 9.10
CA ILE A 83 2.58 0.92 7.98
C ILE A 83 1.40 0.86 7.02
N VAL A 84 0.75 2.00 6.80
CA VAL A 84 -0.36 2.14 5.84
C VAL A 84 0.19 2.78 4.57
N ALA A 85 0.37 1.98 3.53
CA ALA A 85 0.93 2.37 2.24
C ALA A 85 -0.10 2.34 1.10
N THR A 86 -1.37 2.60 1.43
CA THR A 86 -2.46 2.73 0.45
C THR A 86 -2.52 4.15 -0.13
N PRO A 87 -2.87 4.33 -1.42
CA PRO A 87 -3.07 5.67 -2.01
C PRO A 87 -4.15 6.46 -1.27
N VAL A 88 -5.25 5.79 -0.95
CA VAL A 88 -6.35 6.34 -0.14
C VAL A 88 -5.97 6.36 1.33
N ASP A 89 -6.59 7.26 2.08
CA ASP A 89 -6.45 7.26 3.53
C ASP A 89 -7.28 6.13 4.14
N LEU A 90 -6.63 5.00 4.44
CA LEU A 90 -7.31 3.82 4.96
C LEU A 90 -8.05 4.07 6.28
N THR A 91 -7.59 5.03 7.07
CA THR A 91 -8.20 5.39 8.36
C THR A 91 -9.62 5.96 8.23
N ARG A 92 -10.00 6.39 7.03
CA ARG A 92 -11.37 6.84 6.72
C ARG A 92 -12.35 5.69 6.53
N ILE A 93 -11.85 4.46 6.44
CA ILE A 93 -12.63 3.26 6.08
C ILE A 93 -12.47 2.17 7.16
N VAL A 94 -11.27 2.04 7.75
CA VAL A 94 -10.87 0.96 8.64
C VAL A 94 -10.39 1.55 9.96
N ARG A 95 -10.85 0.99 11.09
CA ARG A 95 -10.32 1.31 12.42
C ARG A 95 -9.09 0.49 12.72
N ILE A 96 -7.97 1.16 13.00
CA ILE A 96 -6.70 0.54 13.37
C ILE A 96 -6.35 1.01 14.79
N ASP A 97 -6.46 0.09 15.75
CA ASP A 97 -6.27 0.36 17.19
C ASP A 97 -4.78 0.25 17.63
N LYS A 98 -3.86 0.11 16.67
CA LYS A 98 -2.41 0.00 16.89
C LYS A 98 -1.70 1.27 16.45
N PRO A 99 -0.50 1.57 17.00
CA PRO A 99 0.35 2.62 16.45
C PRO A 99 0.49 2.45 14.94
N MET A 100 0.33 3.55 14.20
CA MET A 100 0.37 3.50 12.74
C MET A 100 1.16 4.66 12.16
N LEU A 101 1.76 4.41 10.99
CA LEU A 101 2.42 5.42 10.19
C LEU A 101 1.91 5.31 8.75
N ARG A 102 1.51 6.44 8.18
CA ARG A 102 1.06 6.50 6.79
C ARG A 102 2.24 6.77 5.87
N ALA A 103 2.55 5.81 5.01
CA ALA A 103 3.51 5.98 3.93
C ALA A 103 2.85 6.75 2.78
N ARG A 104 3.54 7.77 2.25
CA ARG A 104 3.12 8.51 1.06
C ARG A 104 4.26 8.46 0.06
N TYR A 105 3.90 8.36 -1.21
CA TYR A 105 4.84 8.44 -2.31
C TYR A 105 4.23 9.31 -3.41
N ALA A 106 5.10 9.90 -4.21
CA ALA A 106 4.75 10.65 -5.40
C ALA A 106 5.69 10.23 -6.52
N LEU A 107 5.23 10.38 -7.77
CA LEU A 107 6.11 10.24 -8.92
C LEU A 107 7.22 11.29 -8.82
N ALA A 108 8.46 10.85 -8.97
CA ALA A 108 9.63 11.71 -9.11
C ALA A 108 10.32 11.35 -10.42
N GLU A 109 10.31 12.28 -11.38
CA GLU A 109 11.09 12.15 -12.61
C GLU A 109 12.56 12.44 -12.29
N THR A 110 13.45 11.49 -12.58
CA THR A 110 14.89 11.60 -12.28
C THR A 110 15.71 12.06 -13.47
N THR A 111 15.09 12.18 -14.64
CA THR A 111 15.73 12.52 -15.91
C THR A 111 15.17 13.83 -16.44
N HIS A 112 16.04 14.64 -17.06
CA HIS A 112 15.68 15.91 -17.68
C HIS A 112 15.81 15.86 -19.21
N PRO A 113 14.99 16.62 -19.96
CA PRO A 113 13.92 17.46 -19.44
C PRO A 113 12.74 16.63 -18.91
N ASP A 114 12.15 17.06 -17.79
CA ASP A 114 10.97 16.40 -17.22
C ASP A 114 9.69 16.77 -18.00
N LEU A 115 8.58 16.07 -17.73
CA LEU A 115 7.30 16.34 -18.41
C LEU A 115 6.87 17.79 -18.26
N LEU A 116 7.07 18.39 -17.09
CA LEU A 116 6.67 19.77 -16.81
C LEU A 116 7.51 20.76 -17.61
N GLU A 117 8.81 20.53 -17.75
CA GLU A 117 9.73 21.28 -18.60
C GLU A 117 9.33 21.19 -20.07
N LEU A 118 9.04 19.97 -20.57
CA LEU A 118 8.55 19.77 -21.93
C LEU A 118 7.22 20.49 -22.19
N LEU A 119 6.28 20.41 -21.24
CA LEU A 119 5.00 21.11 -21.33
C LEU A 119 5.17 22.62 -21.35
N ARG A 120 5.99 23.19 -20.47
CA ARG A 120 6.32 24.63 -20.46
C ARG A 120 6.92 25.07 -21.79
N GLU A 121 7.86 24.30 -22.31
CA GLU A 121 8.49 24.56 -23.60
C GLU A 121 7.52 24.49 -24.78
N ARG A 122 6.54 23.59 -24.71
CA ARG A 122 5.49 23.49 -25.73
C ARG A 122 4.46 24.61 -25.60
N MET A 123 4.08 24.99 -24.39
CA MET A 123 3.12 26.08 -24.12
C MET A 123 3.63 27.43 -24.61
N LYS A 124 4.93 27.74 -24.48
CA LYS A 124 5.54 28.95 -25.06
C LYS A 124 5.35 29.07 -26.58
N ARG A 125 5.24 27.93 -27.26
CA ARG A 125 5.09 27.83 -28.72
C ARG A 125 3.63 27.66 -29.14
N TRP A 126 2.71 27.57 -28.18
CA TRP A 126 1.29 27.42 -28.48
C TRP A 126 0.74 28.77 -28.92
N PRO A 127 0.13 28.88 -30.12
CA PRO A 127 -0.51 30.11 -30.54
C PRO A 127 -1.69 30.39 -29.60
N SER A 128 -1.59 31.44 -28.81
CA SER A 128 -2.71 32.01 -28.07
C SER A 128 -3.67 32.61 -29.08
N THR A 129 -4.81 31.95 -29.30
CA THR A 129 -5.95 32.50 -30.04
C THR A 129 -6.53 33.72 -29.34
#